data_AF-A0A536E1H8-F1
#
_entry.id   AF-A0A536E1H8-F1
#
_cell.length_a   1.000
_cell.length_b   1.000
_cell.length_c   1.000
_cell.angle_alpha   90.00
_cell.angle_beta   90.00
_cell.angle_gamma   90.00
#
_symmetry.space_group_name_H-M   'P 1'
#
loop_
_entity.id
_entity.type
_entity.pdbx_description
1 polymer ?
#
loop_
_entity_poly.entity_id
_entity_poly.type
_entity_poly.pdbx_seq_one_letter_code
_entity_poly.pdbx_strand_id
1 'polypeptide(L)'
;MLAIARYYYLWNRFELGQIVIQPIFARYYDLKIADDMFLYMRGLPMFDESFGYRATFARLAGKLDQARWELARAKSELSDVDVDRVELDLEATAAGQLRMKRAVLRARVARTIEAAVAELDAVQVTSNDHAWLADIRTLARAELFRRFQTPDMEEAALSEFWPRQALLFEPNHAFHFGFLDYQETLKPHYQSHHDI
;
A
#
# COMPACT_ATOMS: atom_id res chain seq x y z
N MET A 1 9.20 -6.95 12.85
CA MET A 1 10.11 -6.44 11.81
C MET A 1 9.42 -5.42 10.91
N LEU A 2 8.26 -5.72 10.32
CA LEU A 2 7.52 -4.75 9.49
C LEU A 2 7.14 -3.46 10.23
N ALA A 3 6.69 -3.53 11.49
CA ALA A 3 6.45 -2.31 12.29
C ALA A 3 7.69 -1.40 12.42
N ILE A 4 8.89 -1.99 12.58
CA ILE A 4 10.16 -1.23 12.61
C ILE A 4 10.50 -0.70 11.23
N ALA A 5 10.25 -1.48 10.17
CA ALA A 5 10.41 -1.02 8.80
C ALA A 5 9.49 0.18 8.50
N ARG A 6 8.27 0.19 9.03
CA ARG A 6 7.33 1.30 8.90
C ARG A 6 7.90 2.57 9.52
N TYR A 7 8.49 2.45 10.70
CA TYR A 7 9.24 3.54 11.32
C TYR A 7 10.41 3.98 10.41
N TYR A 8 11.18 3.07 9.83
CA TYR A 8 12.22 3.51 8.90
C TYR A 8 11.70 4.22 7.65
N TYR A 9 10.53 3.84 7.12
CA TYR A 9 9.87 4.58 6.03
C TYR A 9 9.50 6.00 6.45
N LEU A 10 8.78 6.11 7.57
CA LEU A 10 8.26 7.36 8.08
C LEU A 10 9.34 8.39 8.42
N TRP A 11 10.58 7.97 8.74
CA TRP A 11 11.70 8.86 9.07
C TRP A 11 12.83 8.85 8.01
N ASN A 12 12.51 8.50 6.76
CA ASN A 12 13.45 8.56 5.63
C ASN A 12 14.74 7.74 5.83
N ARG A 13 14.63 6.57 6.48
CA ARG A 13 15.74 5.64 6.74
C ARG A 13 15.63 4.40 5.87
N PHE A 14 15.49 4.57 4.55
CA PHE A 14 15.10 3.50 3.64
C PHE A 14 16.08 2.32 3.59
N GLU A 15 17.39 2.58 3.66
CA GLU A 15 18.42 1.54 3.75
C GLU A 15 18.27 0.67 5.01
N LEU A 16 17.98 1.29 6.17
CA LEU A 16 17.71 0.55 7.41
C LEU A 16 16.40 -0.25 7.28
N GLY A 17 15.40 0.30 6.59
CA GLY A 17 14.18 -0.38 6.18
C GLY A 17 14.46 -1.67 5.40
N GLN A 18 15.33 -1.61 4.39
CA GLN A 18 15.72 -2.80 3.61
C GLN A 18 16.45 -3.84 4.47
N ILE A 19 17.36 -3.41 5.33
CA ILE A 19 18.13 -4.31 6.21
C ILE A 19 17.19 -5.04 7.18
N VAL A 20 16.23 -4.34 7.79
CA VAL A 20 15.38 -4.94 8.82
C VAL A 20 14.37 -5.93 8.26
N ILE A 21 13.96 -5.80 6.99
CA ILE A 21 13.05 -6.76 6.33
C ILE A 21 13.78 -7.93 5.67
N GLN A 22 15.10 -7.85 5.45
CA GLN A 22 15.87 -8.90 4.78
C GLN A 22 15.73 -10.30 5.43
N PRO A 23 15.71 -10.44 6.78
CA PRO A 23 15.50 -11.75 7.41
C PRO A 23 14.15 -12.39 7.06
N ILE A 24 13.12 -11.59 6.79
CA ILE A 24 11.81 -12.09 6.36
C ILE A 24 11.95 -12.80 5.00
N PHE A 25 12.59 -12.14 4.04
CA PHE A 25 12.84 -12.72 2.71
C PHE A 25 13.72 -13.96 2.79
N ALA A 26 14.75 -13.96 3.64
CA ALA A 26 15.57 -15.14 3.88
C ALA A 26 14.72 -16.36 4.28
N ARG A 27 13.70 -16.18 5.13
CA ARG A 27 12.76 -17.25 5.49
C ARG A 27 11.93 -17.76 4.31
N TYR A 28 11.49 -16.88 3.42
CA TYR A 28 10.76 -17.31 2.21
C TYR A 28 11.63 -18.21 1.35
N TYR A 29 12.91 -17.86 1.15
CA TYR A 29 13.85 -18.68 0.37
C TYR A 29 14.30 -19.96 1.09
N ASP A 30 14.41 -19.95 2.42
CA ASP A 30 14.65 -21.15 3.22
C ASP A 30 13.49 -22.15 3.05
N LEU A 31 12.26 -21.65 3.05
CA LEU A 31 11.04 -22.45 2.91
C LEU A 31 10.65 -22.74 1.45
N LYS A 32 11.29 -22.05 0.49
CA LYS A 32 11.01 -22.12 -0.96
C LYS A 32 9.56 -21.84 -1.35
N ILE A 33 8.87 -20.96 -0.60
CA ILE A 33 7.45 -20.65 -0.80
C ILE A 33 7.18 -19.14 -0.71
N ALA A 34 6.25 -18.67 -1.54
CA ALA A 34 5.74 -17.30 -1.51
C ALA A 34 4.22 -17.21 -1.32
N ASP A 35 3.53 -18.33 -1.11
CA ASP A 35 2.08 -18.34 -0.85
C ASP A 35 1.74 -17.61 0.46
N ASP A 36 0.99 -16.52 0.33
CA ASP A 36 0.66 -15.64 1.46
C ASP A 36 -0.14 -16.38 2.55
N MET A 37 -1.05 -17.29 2.17
CA MET A 37 -1.87 -18.03 3.12
C MET A 37 -1.02 -19.00 3.95
N PHE A 38 -0.12 -19.72 3.30
CA PHE A 38 0.85 -20.60 3.95
C PHE A 38 1.75 -19.82 4.91
N LEU A 39 2.29 -18.68 4.46
CA LEU A 39 3.13 -17.82 5.28
C LEU A 39 2.37 -17.31 6.51
N TYR A 40 1.14 -16.83 6.31
CA TYR A 40 0.26 -16.37 7.39
C TYR A 40 -0.02 -17.47 8.42
N MET A 41 -0.38 -18.70 7.96
CA MET A 41 -0.61 -19.84 8.85
C MET A 41 0.63 -20.23 9.67
N ARG A 42 1.84 -19.91 9.19
CA ARG A 42 3.12 -20.11 9.89
C ARG A 42 3.53 -18.94 10.77
N GLY A 43 2.70 -17.90 10.88
CA GLY A 43 3.01 -16.68 11.63
C GLY A 43 4.12 -15.84 10.98
N LEU A 44 4.37 -16.04 9.68
CA LEU A 44 5.26 -15.20 8.90
C LEU A 44 4.47 -14.06 8.26
N PRO A 45 5.11 -12.91 8.01
CA PRO A 45 4.52 -11.89 7.15
C PRO A 45 4.17 -12.46 5.77
N MET A 46 3.17 -11.86 5.12
CA MET A 46 2.83 -12.24 3.75
C MET A 46 3.93 -11.76 2.79
N PHE A 47 4.12 -12.51 1.70
CA PHE A 47 5.09 -12.16 0.68
C PHE A 47 4.69 -10.85 0.00
N ASP A 48 3.40 -10.70 -0.34
CA ASP A 48 2.88 -9.49 -0.98
C ASP A 48 3.15 -8.21 -0.16
N GLU A 49 3.00 -8.32 1.16
CA GLU A 49 3.16 -7.26 2.14
C GLU A 49 4.63 -6.87 2.24
N SER A 50 5.47 -7.88 2.44
CA SER A 50 6.91 -7.71 2.58
C SER A 50 7.54 -7.16 1.29
N PHE A 51 7.05 -7.59 0.13
CA PHE A 51 7.47 -7.07 -1.16
C PHE A 51 7.03 -5.62 -1.37
N GLY A 52 5.82 -5.25 -0.97
CA GLY A 52 5.37 -3.85 -1.01
C GLY A 52 6.29 -2.91 -0.22
N TYR A 53 6.76 -3.35 0.94
CA TYR A 53 7.81 -2.65 1.70
C TYR A 53 9.11 -2.51 0.93
N ARG A 54 9.65 -3.62 0.42
CA ARG A 54 10.92 -3.63 -0.35
C ARG A 54 10.84 -2.72 -1.58
N ALA A 55 9.72 -2.76 -2.30
CA ALA A 55 9.49 -1.95 -3.49
C ALA A 55 9.41 -0.45 -3.15
N THR A 56 8.71 -0.09 -2.08
CA THR A 56 8.66 1.29 -1.58
C THR A 56 10.04 1.81 -1.22
N PHE A 57 10.82 1.09 -0.40
CA PHE A 57 12.17 1.52 -0.06
C PHE A 57 13.09 1.62 -1.27
N ALA A 58 13.05 0.64 -2.17
CA ALA A 58 13.87 0.64 -3.38
C ALA A 58 13.54 1.84 -4.28
N ARG A 59 12.25 2.17 -4.44
CA ARG A 59 11.82 3.34 -5.21
C ARG A 59 12.31 4.64 -4.58
N LEU A 60 12.06 4.86 -3.29
CA LEU A 60 12.43 6.10 -2.61
C LEU A 60 13.96 6.29 -2.49
N ALA A 61 14.72 5.20 -2.43
CA ALA A 61 16.18 5.25 -2.45
C ALA A 61 16.78 5.37 -3.87
N GLY A 62 15.96 5.47 -4.92
CA GLY A 62 16.42 5.51 -6.32
C GLY A 62 17.05 4.22 -6.82
N LYS A 63 16.80 3.08 -6.15
CA LYS A 63 17.40 1.76 -6.38
C LYS A 63 16.36 0.74 -6.85
N LEU A 64 15.45 1.17 -7.74
CA LEU A 64 14.29 0.36 -8.16
C LEU A 64 14.69 -1.02 -8.75
N ASP A 65 15.87 -1.12 -9.34
CA ASP A 65 16.40 -2.37 -9.87
C ASP A 65 16.59 -3.46 -8.80
N GLN A 66 16.79 -3.09 -7.53
CA GLN A 66 16.83 -4.05 -6.42
C GLN A 66 15.48 -4.74 -6.21
N ALA A 67 14.37 -4.00 -6.32
CA ALA A 67 13.03 -4.59 -6.21
C ALA A 67 12.69 -5.45 -7.44
N ARG A 68 13.15 -5.04 -8.64
CA ARG A 68 13.00 -5.86 -9.86
C ARG A 68 13.77 -7.17 -9.75
N TRP A 69 15.01 -7.11 -9.25
CA TRP A 69 15.83 -8.28 -9.04
C TRP A 69 15.20 -9.23 -8.03
N GLU A 70 14.69 -8.71 -6.90
CA GLU A 70 13.98 -9.53 -5.92
C GLU A 70 12.76 -10.23 -6.53
N LEU A 71 11.95 -9.51 -7.32
CA LEU A 71 10.79 -10.09 -7.96
C LEU A 71 11.18 -11.18 -8.96
N ALA A 72 12.23 -10.97 -9.75
CA ALA A 72 12.74 -11.97 -10.68
C ALA A 72 13.25 -13.21 -9.95
N ARG A 73 13.99 -13.00 -8.85
CA ARG A 73 14.50 -14.08 -8.01
C ARG A 73 13.37 -14.90 -7.37
N ALA A 74 12.39 -14.23 -6.76
CA ALA A 74 11.23 -14.88 -6.17
C ALA A 74 10.49 -15.76 -7.17
N LYS A 75 10.23 -15.24 -8.39
CA LYS A 75 9.62 -16.01 -9.48
C LYS A 75 10.42 -17.24 -9.91
N SER A 76 11.75 -17.18 -9.81
CA SER A 76 12.63 -18.29 -10.21
C SER A 76 12.85 -19.33 -9.11
N GLU A 77 12.79 -18.93 -7.84
CA GLU A 77 13.23 -19.75 -6.72
C GLU A 77 12.12 -20.18 -5.75
N LEU A 78 10.96 -19.53 -5.76
CA LEU A 78 9.85 -19.79 -4.84
C LEU A 78 8.70 -20.45 -5.60
N SER A 79 8.10 -21.48 -5.02
CA SER A 79 6.84 -22.03 -5.51
C SER A 79 5.67 -21.12 -5.16
N ASP A 80 4.57 -21.30 -5.90
CA ASP A 80 3.26 -20.73 -5.56
C ASP A 80 3.28 -19.20 -5.43
N VAL A 81 4.08 -18.53 -6.27
CA VAL A 81 3.87 -17.12 -6.61
C VAL A 81 2.60 -17.08 -7.47
N ASP A 82 1.46 -17.26 -6.81
CA ASP A 82 0.24 -17.66 -7.47
C ASP A 82 -0.39 -16.48 -8.22
N VAL A 83 -0.26 -16.50 -9.54
CA VAL A 83 -0.98 -15.59 -10.44
C VAL A 83 -2.42 -16.08 -10.65
N ASP A 84 -2.70 -17.36 -10.39
CA ASP A 84 -4.01 -18.01 -10.56
C ASP A 84 -4.96 -17.69 -9.41
N ARG A 85 -4.45 -17.15 -8.28
CA ARG A 85 -5.26 -16.50 -7.23
C ARG A 85 -6.17 -15.40 -7.78
N VAL A 86 -5.76 -14.76 -8.89
CA VAL A 86 -6.59 -13.76 -9.58
C VAL A 86 -7.90 -14.36 -10.08
N GLU A 87 -7.95 -15.65 -10.41
CA GLU A 87 -9.13 -16.33 -10.94
C GLU A 87 -10.13 -16.74 -9.84
N LEU A 88 -9.65 -17.19 -8.67
CA LEU A 88 -10.46 -17.42 -7.48
C LEU A 88 -10.96 -16.12 -6.82
N ASP A 89 -10.16 -15.04 -6.84
CA ASP A 89 -10.59 -13.69 -6.44
C ASP A 89 -11.58 -13.05 -7.45
N LEU A 90 -11.62 -13.57 -8.69
CA LEU A 90 -12.59 -13.16 -9.71
C LEU A 90 -13.96 -13.84 -9.52
N GLU A 91 -13.98 -15.09 -9.06
CA GLU A 91 -15.22 -15.81 -8.74
C GLU A 91 -15.78 -15.46 -7.35
N ALA A 92 -14.95 -14.93 -6.45
CA ALA A 92 -15.38 -14.24 -5.24
C ALA A 92 -15.53 -12.74 -5.50
N THR A 93 -16.66 -12.26 -6.04
CA THR A 93 -16.99 -10.82 -6.03
C THR A 93 -16.86 -10.21 -4.61
N ALA A 94 -15.88 -9.44 -4.16
CA ALA A 94 -14.50 -9.09 -4.50
C ALA A 94 -14.01 -8.43 -3.21
N ALA A 95 -12.95 -8.93 -2.55
CA ALA A 95 -12.45 -8.36 -1.29
C ALA A 95 -12.47 -6.82 -1.34
N GLY A 96 -12.97 -6.12 -0.32
CA GLY A 96 -13.14 -4.66 -0.35
C GLY A 96 -11.90 -3.89 -0.83
N GLN A 97 -10.72 -4.47 -0.62
CA GLN A 97 -9.44 -4.00 -1.15
C GLN A 97 -9.37 -3.95 -2.68
N LEU A 98 -9.82 -4.98 -3.41
CA LEU A 98 -9.84 -5.00 -4.88
C LEU A 98 -10.84 -3.99 -5.43
N ARG A 99 -12.03 -3.90 -4.83
CA ARG A 99 -13.05 -2.90 -5.20
C ARG A 99 -12.51 -1.49 -5.01
N MET A 100 -11.87 -1.23 -3.87
CA MET A 100 -11.24 0.05 -3.57
C MET A 100 -10.11 0.36 -4.56
N LYS A 101 -9.22 -0.61 -4.86
CA LYS A 101 -8.11 -0.41 -5.80
C LYS A 101 -8.61 -0.05 -7.19
N ARG A 102 -9.65 -0.75 -7.67
CA ARG A 102 -10.28 -0.44 -8.96
C ARG A 102 -10.86 0.97 -8.97
N ALA A 103 -11.56 1.38 -7.91
CA ALA A 103 -12.13 2.71 -7.80
C ALA A 103 -11.06 3.82 -7.79
N VAL A 104 -9.96 3.64 -7.04
CA VAL A 104 -8.82 4.56 -7.04
C VAL A 104 -8.24 4.74 -8.44
N LEU A 105 -8.02 3.64 -9.18
CA LEU A 105 -7.50 3.70 -10.54
C LEU A 105 -8.47 4.41 -11.49
N ARG A 106 -9.77 4.16 -11.38
CA ARG A 106 -10.80 4.84 -12.19
C ARG A 106 -10.93 6.32 -11.88
N ALA A 107 -10.88 6.70 -10.61
CA ALA A 107 -10.91 8.09 -10.17
C ALA A 107 -9.72 8.90 -10.73
N ARG A 108 -8.54 8.28 -10.85
CA ARG A 108 -7.35 8.93 -11.43
C ARG A 108 -7.45 9.22 -12.92
N VAL A 109 -8.17 8.38 -13.67
CA VAL A 109 -8.37 8.59 -15.13
C VAL A 109 -9.62 9.41 -15.45
N ALA A 110 -10.50 9.63 -14.46
CA ALA A 110 -11.67 10.47 -14.61
C ALA A 110 -11.28 11.93 -14.92
N ARG A 111 -12.10 12.58 -15.76
CA ARG A 111 -11.86 13.93 -16.30
C ARG A 111 -12.46 15.06 -15.47
N THR A 112 -13.37 14.74 -14.56
CA THR A 112 -14.00 15.72 -13.67
C THR A 112 -13.96 15.21 -12.23
N ILE A 113 -14.09 16.15 -11.29
CA ILE A 113 -14.16 15.83 -9.86
C ILE A 113 -15.37 14.95 -9.59
N GLU A 114 -16.53 15.27 -10.15
CA GLU A 114 -17.80 14.57 -9.91
C GLU A 114 -17.70 13.11 -10.36
N ALA A 115 -17.17 12.86 -11.55
CA ALA A 115 -17.00 11.50 -12.07
C ALA A 115 -16.00 10.69 -11.22
N ALA A 116 -14.92 11.33 -10.75
CA ALA A 116 -13.94 10.67 -9.92
C ALA A 116 -14.47 10.34 -8.52
N VAL A 117 -15.19 11.29 -7.89
CA VAL A 117 -15.84 11.09 -6.59
C VAL A 117 -16.90 9.99 -6.69
N ALA A 118 -17.69 9.95 -7.77
CA ALA A 118 -18.68 8.90 -7.98
C ALA A 118 -18.06 7.49 -8.02
N GLU A 119 -16.88 7.33 -8.65
CA GLU A 119 -16.17 6.03 -8.65
C GLU A 119 -15.72 5.62 -7.23
N LEU A 120 -15.25 6.57 -6.41
CA LEU A 120 -14.84 6.30 -5.03
C LEU A 120 -16.05 6.01 -4.12
N ASP A 121 -17.16 6.69 -4.32
CA ASP A 121 -18.37 6.60 -3.50
C ASP A 121 -19.18 5.34 -3.79
N ALA A 122 -19.05 4.80 -5.01
CA ALA A 122 -19.65 3.53 -5.39
C ALA A 122 -19.09 2.34 -4.57
N VAL A 123 -17.94 2.48 -3.91
CA VAL A 123 -17.37 1.42 -3.08
C VAL A 123 -18.03 1.39 -1.70
N GLN A 124 -18.85 0.37 -1.46
CA GLN A 124 -19.40 0.09 -0.14
C GLN A 124 -18.38 -0.69 0.69
N VAL A 125 -17.96 -0.12 1.82
CA VAL A 125 -17.10 -0.79 2.82
C VAL A 125 -18.03 -1.36 3.87
N THR A 126 -18.05 -2.68 4.00
CA THR A 126 -18.93 -3.43 4.90
C THR A 126 -18.20 -3.81 6.19
N SER A 127 -18.90 -4.41 7.17
CA SER A 127 -18.28 -4.91 8.40
C SER A 127 -17.29 -6.06 8.18
N ASN A 128 -17.34 -6.71 7.01
CA ASN A 128 -16.40 -7.78 6.63
C ASN A 128 -15.12 -7.22 5.98
N ASP A 129 -15.11 -5.92 5.67
CA ASP A 129 -13.97 -5.24 5.08
C ASP A 129 -13.15 -4.58 6.19
N HIS A 130 -11.84 -4.44 5.97
CA HIS A 130 -11.02 -3.71 6.93
C HIS A 130 -11.39 -2.23 6.98
N ALA A 131 -11.55 -1.69 8.19
CA ALA A 131 -11.91 -0.28 8.41
C ALA A 131 -10.97 0.72 7.71
N TRP A 132 -9.68 0.37 7.56
CA TRP A 132 -8.68 1.22 6.89
C TRP A 132 -8.97 1.45 5.40
N LEU A 133 -9.86 0.68 4.77
CA LEU A 133 -10.29 0.94 3.39
C LEU A 133 -11.05 2.26 3.27
N ALA A 134 -11.76 2.69 4.31
CA ALA A 134 -12.37 4.02 4.34
C ALA A 134 -11.30 5.12 4.29
N ASP A 135 -10.19 4.94 5.00
CA ASP A 135 -9.07 5.90 5.01
C ASP A 135 -8.39 5.99 3.64
N ILE A 136 -8.23 4.86 2.95
CA ILE A 136 -7.73 4.82 1.57
C ILE A 136 -8.64 5.64 0.64
N ARG A 137 -9.96 5.55 0.80
CA ARG A 137 -10.91 6.34 0.03
C ARG A 137 -10.76 7.84 0.30
N THR A 138 -10.63 8.23 1.56
CA THR A 138 -10.44 9.63 1.95
C THR A 138 -9.12 10.17 1.39
N LEU A 139 -8.04 9.39 1.44
CA LEU A 139 -6.77 9.76 0.82
C LEU A 139 -6.87 9.89 -0.70
N ALA A 140 -7.60 8.97 -1.36
CA ALA A 140 -7.86 9.03 -2.80
C ALA A 140 -8.59 10.32 -3.19
N ARG A 141 -9.55 10.77 -2.37
CA ARG A 141 -10.22 12.05 -2.55
C ARG A 141 -9.26 13.23 -2.38
N ALA A 142 -8.41 13.20 -1.35
CA ALA A 142 -7.43 14.26 -1.13
C ALA A 142 -6.44 14.37 -2.31
N GLU A 143 -5.90 13.25 -2.80
CA GLU A 143 -5.04 13.20 -4.00
C GLU A 143 -5.78 13.73 -5.24
N LEU A 144 -7.04 13.34 -5.40
CA LEU A 144 -7.91 13.81 -6.49
C LEU A 144 -8.08 15.33 -6.46
N PHE A 145 -8.39 15.90 -5.30
CA PHE A 145 -8.58 17.35 -5.14
C PHE A 145 -7.30 18.12 -5.41
N ARG A 146 -6.14 17.58 -5.00
CA ARG A 146 -4.85 18.13 -5.38
C ARG A 146 -4.64 18.14 -6.89
N ARG A 147 -4.95 17.03 -7.57
CA ARG A 147 -4.83 16.90 -9.04
C ARG A 147 -5.68 17.94 -9.77
N PHE A 148 -6.87 18.24 -9.25
CA PHE A 148 -7.77 19.26 -9.78
C PHE A 148 -7.53 20.67 -9.22
N GLN A 149 -6.48 20.87 -8.40
CA GLN A 149 -6.09 22.16 -7.84
C GLN A 149 -7.20 22.82 -7.00
N THR A 150 -7.91 22.02 -6.20
CA THR A 150 -8.95 22.49 -5.27
C THR A 150 -8.47 22.35 -3.82
N PRO A 151 -7.61 23.26 -3.32
CA PRO A 151 -6.92 23.11 -2.04
C PRO A 151 -7.86 23.03 -0.83
N ASP A 152 -8.95 23.79 -0.82
CA ASP A 152 -9.93 23.76 0.27
C ASP A 152 -10.59 22.37 0.43
N MET A 153 -10.82 21.68 -0.69
CA MET A 153 -11.39 20.33 -0.69
C MET A 153 -10.35 19.28 -0.28
N GLU A 154 -9.09 19.47 -0.70
CA GLU A 154 -7.98 18.64 -0.25
C GLU A 154 -7.81 18.75 1.28
N GLU A 155 -7.80 19.97 1.82
CA GLU A 155 -7.67 20.23 3.25
C GLU A 155 -8.84 19.65 4.06
N ALA A 156 -10.08 19.76 3.55
CA ALA A 156 -11.24 19.15 4.17
C ALA A 156 -11.11 17.62 4.24
N ALA A 157 -10.68 16.98 3.15
CA ALA A 157 -10.46 15.53 3.11
C ALA A 157 -9.32 15.10 4.05
N LEU A 158 -8.22 15.88 4.10
CA LEU A 158 -7.10 15.61 5.01
C LEU A 158 -7.51 15.78 6.48
N SER A 159 -8.36 16.75 6.80
CA SER A 159 -8.89 16.95 8.16
C SER A 159 -9.74 15.77 8.65
N GLU A 160 -10.47 15.11 7.75
CA GLU A 160 -11.17 13.85 8.06
C GLU A 160 -10.19 12.68 8.26
N PHE A 161 -9.11 12.68 7.47
CA PHE A 161 -8.15 11.59 7.42
C PHE A 161 -7.19 11.57 8.63
N TRP A 162 -6.66 12.72 9.05
CA TRP A 162 -5.62 12.81 10.08
C TRP A 162 -5.98 12.17 11.44
N PRO A 163 -7.22 12.23 11.94
CA PRO A 163 -7.56 11.57 13.21
C PRO A 163 -7.57 10.03 13.15
N ARG A 164 -7.66 9.44 11.95
CA ARG A 164 -7.87 7.98 11.78
C ARG A 164 -6.57 7.21 11.68
N GLN A 165 -5.60 7.72 10.90
CA GLN A 165 -4.15 7.43 10.82
C GLN A 165 -3.59 5.98 10.96
N ALA A 166 -4.39 4.95 11.24
CA ALA A 166 -3.89 3.71 11.84
C ALA A 166 -2.85 2.98 10.96
N LEU A 167 -2.99 3.03 9.63
CA LEU A 167 -2.14 2.28 8.69
C LEU A 167 -1.80 3.05 7.39
N LEU A 168 -2.00 4.37 7.35
CA LEU A 168 -1.91 5.12 6.09
C LEU A 168 -0.54 5.76 5.81
N PHE A 169 0.48 5.28 6.51
CA PHE A 169 1.88 5.33 6.06
C PHE A 169 2.47 3.92 6.07
N GLU A 170 1.66 2.94 5.70
CA GLU A 170 2.14 1.58 5.49
C GLU A 170 2.76 1.49 4.08
N PRO A 171 4.07 1.22 3.96
CA PRO A 171 4.74 1.10 2.67
C PRO A 171 4.05 0.16 1.70
N ASN A 172 3.45 -0.93 2.22
CA ASN A 172 2.71 -1.88 1.42
C ASN A 172 1.46 -1.26 0.77
N HIS A 173 0.64 -0.56 1.54
CA HIS A 173 -0.58 0.09 1.03
C HIS A 173 -0.24 1.24 0.07
N ALA A 174 0.78 2.04 0.42
CA ALA A 174 1.28 3.11 -0.43
C ALA A 174 1.67 2.60 -1.82
N PHE A 175 2.35 1.45 -1.85
CA PHE A 175 2.74 0.78 -3.09
C PHE A 175 1.54 0.21 -3.85
N HIS A 176 0.71 -0.63 -3.20
CA HIS A 176 -0.36 -1.37 -3.88
C HIS A 176 -1.49 -0.50 -4.42
N PHE A 177 -1.79 0.62 -3.75
CA PHE A 177 -2.77 1.61 -4.21
C PHE A 177 -2.12 2.75 -5.02
N GLY A 178 -0.78 2.79 -5.09
CA GLY A 178 -0.03 3.78 -5.85
C GLY A 178 -0.10 5.18 -5.24
N PHE A 179 -0.25 5.32 -3.93
CA PHE A 179 -0.28 6.61 -3.23
C PHE A 179 1.10 7.11 -2.82
N LEU A 180 2.18 6.39 -3.16
CA LEU A 180 3.51 6.70 -2.66
C LEU A 180 3.89 8.16 -2.86
N ASP A 181 3.77 8.71 -4.08
CA ASP A 181 4.15 10.10 -4.35
C ASP A 181 3.31 11.09 -3.55
N TYR A 182 2.00 10.87 -3.46
CA TYR A 182 1.11 11.75 -2.70
C TYR A 182 1.40 11.69 -1.20
N GLN A 183 1.61 10.50 -0.64
CA GLN A 183 1.95 10.32 0.77
C GLN A 183 3.27 10.98 1.15
N GLU A 184 4.28 10.94 0.27
CA GLU A 184 5.55 11.63 0.51
C GLU A 184 5.36 13.14 0.71
N THR A 185 4.32 13.73 0.12
CA THR A 185 3.99 15.15 0.33
C THR A 185 3.29 15.43 1.67
N LEU A 186 2.61 14.42 2.23
CA LEU A 186 1.92 14.52 3.52
C LEU A 186 2.86 14.19 4.69
N LYS A 187 3.92 13.41 4.43
CA LYS A 187 4.85 12.93 5.45
C LYS A 187 5.51 14.04 6.28
N PRO A 188 5.95 15.20 5.74
CA PRO A 188 6.50 16.27 6.55
C PRO A 188 5.52 16.82 7.60
N HIS A 189 4.24 16.94 7.24
CA HIS A 189 3.19 17.35 8.17
C HIS A 189 3.00 16.31 9.28
N TYR A 190 3.06 15.03 8.94
CA TYR A 190 3.00 13.97 9.96
C TYR A 190 4.21 14.03 10.90
N GLN A 191 5.43 14.15 10.37
CA GLN A 191 6.65 14.22 11.16
C GLN A 191 6.63 15.40 12.16
N SER A 192 6.21 16.59 11.73
CA SER A 192 6.21 17.77 12.60
C SER A 192 5.27 17.67 13.81
N HIS A 193 4.27 16.79 13.77
CA HIS A 193 3.31 16.57 14.85
C HIS A 193 3.65 15.34 15.71
N HIS A 194 4.66 14.57 15.32
CA HIS A 194 5.05 13.31 15.96
C HIS A 194 6.56 13.19 16.22
N ASP A 195 7.30 14.29 16.09
CA ASP A 195 8.67 14.37 16.59
C ASP A 195 8.67 14.23 18.12
N ILE A 196 9.41 13.21 18.59
CA ILE A 196 9.76 12.98 20.00
C ILE A 196 11.18 13.53 20.22
#